data_AF-A0A8J4GS41-F1
#
_entry.id   AF-A0A8J4GS41-F1
#
_cell.length_a   1.000
_cell.length_b   1.000
_cell.length_c   1.000
_cell.angle_alpha   90.00
_cell.angle_beta   90.00
_cell.angle_gamma   90.00
#
_symmetry.space_group_name_H-M   'P 1'
#
loop_
_entity.id
_entity.type
_entity.pdbx_description
1 polymer ?
#
loop_
_entity_poly.entity_id
_entity_poly.type
_entity_poly.pdbx_seq_one_letter_code
_entity_poly.pdbx_strand_id
1 'polypeptide(L)'
;RERFVQPLDPDKLADFNHYLEMRAKEVQRLMPAAAGNLLIAQQRDKHRYARVRSGGYKPAFSRFEAGDYVYITERNRTNTLQVPTRENVLRVISVTPAGVATLKGRCGTERKENVTNLKPCHLPDLDPIVDVRLAVPSVDLACEVCGFPDQEESMLLCDSCGTGWHMHCLRPAVTKIPKGAWICSECSEAGVKVEDVERKELPAAPQVKAKPFPGAAQRRRDQVAASFDGRRVRRAFKDPVTLEKTSRDGTARYKGGGAGRQSYDIVYDDGLVETVSPSVVRRHLLQVEQPPAKALMTARSELPEQWDLREPAGVKRALALLMPGTQPTETLLARLAKRVPGGAAFLQRPGQPTPGQPECVETADEEIRPLLDTVDLSRCAGVLDPWTGKGNVARVLRKHGLLVHCNDVNPSHPADRHEDALQPDFYRRVLELWPYDAIVCSPLFALLDLALPLAVLFAPVVAMHVPGHFVTDAHDARRRYLKGLAKEGRLSLIMGLPRGRMGRRCMWIVVFASRSLRDKMLHEDARMDGAWVLS
;
A
#
# COMPACT_ATOMS: atom_id res chain seq x y z
N ARG A 1 -15.31 31.14 41.53
CA ARG A 1 -15.71 32.46 40.96
C ARG A 1 -16.14 33.46 42.04
N GLU A 2 -16.71 33.02 43.16
CA GLU A 2 -17.13 33.90 44.27
C GLU A 2 -16.00 34.46 45.15
N ARG A 3 -14.78 33.91 45.10
CA ARG A 3 -13.65 34.32 45.96
C ARG A 3 -12.76 35.45 45.40
N PHE A 4 -12.94 35.86 44.15
CA PHE A 4 -12.07 36.84 43.46
C PHE A 4 -12.88 37.99 42.84
N VAL A 5 -13.87 38.50 43.58
CA VAL A 5 -14.87 39.45 43.07
C VAL A 5 -14.31 40.87 42.92
N GLN A 6 -13.40 41.30 43.79
CA GLN A 6 -12.85 42.66 43.72
C GLN A 6 -11.81 42.78 42.60
N PRO A 7 -11.95 43.72 41.64
CA PRO A 7 -11.02 43.89 40.53
C PRO A 7 -9.65 44.39 41.01
N LEU A 8 -8.58 43.97 40.33
CA LEU A 8 -7.22 44.46 40.59
C LEU A 8 -7.05 45.82 39.89
N ASP A 9 -6.90 46.90 40.67
CA ASP A 9 -6.72 48.26 40.17
C ASP A 9 -5.28 48.76 40.44
N PRO A 10 -4.43 48.87 39.40
CA PRO A 10 -3.01 49.22 39.55
C PRO A 10 -2.77 50.65 40.04
N ASP A 11 -3.76 51.55 39.98
CA ASP A 11 -3.61 52.95 40.40
C ASP A 11 -3.68 53.14 41.93
N LYS A 12 -4.10 52.10 42.67
CA LYS A 12 -4.12 52.06 44.14
C LYS A 12 -3.11 51.05 44.67
N LEU A 13 -1.83 51.41 44.59
CA LEU A 13 -0.68 50.53 44.84
C LEU A 13 -0.71 49.74 46.16
N ALA A 14 -1.23 50.31 47.26
CA ALA A 14 -1.28 49.62 48.56
C ALA A 14 -2.29 48.45 48.56
N ASP A 15 -3.49 48.68 48.03
CA ASP A 15 -4.53 47.66 47.93
C ASP A 15 -4.22 46.66 46.83
N PHE A 16 -3.65 47.13 45.71
CA PHE A 16 -3.27 46.29 44.57
C PHE A 16 -2.28 45.19 44.97
N ASN A 17 -1.19 45.56 45.64
CA ASN A 17 -0.17 44.61 46.07
C ASN A 17 -0.74 43.60 47.08
N HIS A 18 -1.58 44.08 48.01
CA HIS A 18 -2.25 43.22 48.98
C HIS A 18 -3.17 42.17 48.32
N TYR A 19 -4.04 42.59 47.39
CA TYR A 19 -4.94 41.67 46.69
C TYR A 19 -4.21 40.74 45.71
N LEU A 20 -3.13 41.22 45.08
CA LEU A 20 -2.30 40.40 44.20
C LEU A 20 -1.57 39.30 44.99
N GLU A 21 -0.98 39.63 46.14
CA GLU A 21 -0.35 38.64 47.02
C GLU A 21 -1.35 37.63 47.58
N MET A 22 -2.54 38.07 47.99
CA MET A 22 -3.60 37.18 48.46
C MET A 22 -4.06 36.20 47.38
N ARG A 23 -4.23 36.67 46.13
CA ARG A 23 -4.56 35.81 44.99
C ARG A 23 -3.43 34.85 44.65
N ALA A 24 -2.19 35.32 44.65
CA ALA A 24 -1.02 34.50 44.40
C ALA A 24 -0.89 33.38 45.43
N LYS A 25 -1.06 33.68 46.73
CA LYS A 25 -1.06 32.67 47.81
C LYS A 25 -2.19 31.64 47.65
N GLU A 26 -3.40 32.07 47.28
CA GLU A 26 -4.51 31.13 47.08
C GLU A 26 -4.30 30.25 45.84
N VAL A 27 -3.77 30.79 44.74
CA VAL A 27 -3.36 29.98 43.58
C VAL A 27 -2.26 29.00 43.99
N GLN A 28 -1.24 29.44 44.73
CA GLN A 28 -0.15 28.59 45.18
C GLN A 28 -0.63 27.48 46.13
N ARG A 29 -1.70 27.73 46.90
CA ARG A 29 -2.37 26.74 47.74
C ARG A 29 -3.18 25.71 46.94
N LEU A 30 -3.87 26.14 45.88
CA LEU A 30 -4.75 25.29 45.09
C LEU A 30 -4.03 24.56 43.95
N MET A 31 -2.90 25.08 43.47
CA MET A 31 -2.15 24.55 42.34
C MET A 31 -1.62 23.12 42.58
N PRO A 32 -1.15 22.73 43.77
CA PRO A 32 -0.76 21.34 44.06
C PRO A 32 -1.93 20.37 43.91
N ALA A 33 -3.13 20.73 44.39
CA ALA A 33 -4.34 19.90 44.27
C ALA A 33 -4.82 19.82 42.81
N ALA A 34 -4.80 20.95 42.08
CA ALA A 34 -5.16 20.95 40.65
C ALA A 34 -4.16 20.16 39.79
N ALA A 35 -2.86 20.25 40.08
CA ALA A 35 -1.82 19.47 39.42
C ALA A 35 -1.91 17.97 39.78
N GLY A 36 -2.21 17.66 41.04
CA GLY A 36 -2.48 16.29 41.49
C GLY A 36 -3.69 15.68 40.78
N ASN A 37 -4.79 16.42 40.70
CA ASN A 37 -6.00 15.99 39.99
C ASN A 37 -5.74 15.80 38.49
N LEU A 38 -4.92 16.65 37.87
CA LEU A 38 -4.51 16.50 36.47
C LEU A 38 -3.64 15.25 36.27
N LEU A 39 -2.72 14.95 37.19
CA LEU A 39 -1.90 13.74 37.18
C LEU A 39 -2.76 12.48 37.34
N ILE A 40 -3.73 12.50 38.26
CA ILE A 40 -4.69 11.42 38.46
C ILE A 40 -5.52 11.20 37.18
N ALA A 41 -5.98 12.27 36.53
CA ALA A 41 -6.70 12.19 35.26
C ALA A 41 -5.83 11.63 34.13
N GLN A 42 -4.58 12.07 34.00
CA GLN A 42 -3.63 11.56 33.01
C GLN A 42 -3.30 10.08 33.23
N GLN A 43 -3.14 9.66 34.49
CA GLN A 43 -2.92 8.27 34.85
C GLN A 43 -4.14 7.42 34.51
N ARG A 44 -5.35 7.89 34.83
CA ARG A 44 -6.61 7.23 34.43
C ARG A 44 -6.73 7.06 32.92
N ASP A 45 -6.39 8.08 32.14
CA ASP A 45 -6.39 7.99 30.68
C ASP A 45 -5.31 7.04 30.17
N LYS A 46 -4.11 7.04 30.76
CA LYS A 46 -3.03 6.09 30.44
C LYS A 46 -3.48 4.64 30.67
N HIS A 47 -4.13 4.34 31.80
CA HIS A 47 -4.69 3.01 32.09
C HIS A 47 -5.85 2.66 31.14
N ARG A 48 -6.71 3.63 30.81
CA ARG A 48 -7.80 3.46 29.83
C ARG A 48 -7.25 3.10 28.45
N TYR A 49 -6.25 3.83 27.95
CA TYR A 49 -5.62 3.55 26.66
C TYR A 49 -4.86 2.23 26.66
N ALA A 50 -4.23 1.85 27.78
CA ALA A 50 -3.59 0.55 27.92
C ALA A 50 -4.61 -0.60 27.83
N ARG A 51 -5.77 -0.48 28.51
CA ARG A 51 -6.86 -1.47 28.50
C ARG A 51 -7.56 -1.59 27.14
N VAL A 52 -7.71 -0.49 26.40
CA VAL A 52 -8.26 -0.51 25.03
C VAL A 52 -7.26 -1.12 24.04
N ARG A 53 -5.95 -0.83 24.16
CA ARG A 53 -4.90 -1.38 23.28
C ARG A 53 -4.63 -2.87 23.50
N SER A 54 -4.85 -3.38 24.71
CA SER A 54 -4.73 -4.82 25.01
C SER A 54 -5.90 -5.64 24.42
N GLY A 55 -6.90 -5.01 23.81
CA GLY A 55 -8.08 -5.68 23.26
C GLY A 55 -9.15 -5.98 24.29
N GLY A 56 -9.04 -5.40 25.49
CA GLY A 56 -10.06 -5.51 26.52
C GLY A 56 -11.35 -4.81 26.09
N TYR A 57 -12.33 -5.58 25.66
CA TYR A 57 -13.69 -5.11 25.47
C TYR A 57 -14.31 -4.84 26.85
N LYS A 58 -14.62 -3.57 27.15
CA LYS A 58 -15.48 -3.23 28.29
C LYS A 58 -16.92 -3.25 27.75
N PRO A 59 -17.72 -4.30 28.01
CA PRO A 59 -19.11 -4.30 27.60
C PRO A 59 -19.83 -3.09 28.20
N ALA A 60 -20.45 -2.28 27.34
CA ALA A 60 -21.28 -1.18 27.78
C ALA A 60 -22.68 -1.73 28.07
N PHE A 61 -22.88 -2.23 29.29
CA PHE A 61 -24.21 -2.61 29.77
C PHE A 61 -24.95 -1.34 30.20
N SER A 62 -25.60 -0.67 29.26
CA SER A 62 -26.60 0.34 29.60
C SER A 62 -27.96 -0.33 29.51
N ARG A 63 -28.45 -0.81 30.65
CA ARG A 63 -29.84 -1.26 30.78
C ARG A 63 -30.67 0.00 31.06
N PHE A 64 -31.70 0.23 30.26
CA PHE A 64 -32.59 1.38 30.41
C PHE A 64 -33.95 0.90 30.90
N GLU A 65 -34.52 1.64 31.83
CA GLU A 65 -35.82 1.35 32.43
C GLU A 65 -36.78 2.53 32.23
N ALA A 66 -38.07 2.29 32.44
CA ALA A 66 -39.07 3.34 32.37
C ALA A 66 -38.78 4.38 33.46
N GLY A 67 -38.55 5.63 33.06
CA GLY A 67 -38.18 6.72 33.96
C GLY A 67 -36.85 7.39 33.60
N ASP A 68 -35.93 6.67 32.97
CA ASP A 68 -34.58 7.17 32.66
C ASP A 68 -34.60 8.34 31.68
N TYR A 69 -33.68 9.28 31.85
CA TYR A 69 -33.41 10.33 30.87
C TYR A 69 -32.24 9.93 29.98
N VAL A 70 -32.42 10.04 28.67
CA VAL A 70 -31.47 9.56 27.67
C VAL A 70 -31.30 10.54 26.52
N TYR A 71 -30.15 10.46 25.88
CA TYR A 71 -29.89 11.04 24.57
C TYR A 71 -29.89 9.96 23.48
N ILE A 72 -30.25 10.34 22.26
CA ILE A 72 -30.13 9.47 21.09
C ILE A 72 -28.82 9.76 20.36
N THR A 73 -28.08 8.70 20.04
CA THR A 73 -26.82 8.77 19.28
C THR A 73 -27.07 9.19 17.83
N GLU A 74 -26.26 10.10 17.30
CA GLU A 74 -26.33 10.52 15.90
C GLU A 74 -25.72 9.48 14.96
N ARG A 75 -26.51 9.03 13.97
CA ARG A 75 -26.12 7.96 13.03
C ARG A 75 -25.31 8.44 11.82
N ASN A 76 -25.48 9.70 11.39
CA ASN A 76 -24.81 10.27 10.21
C ASN A 76 -23.78 11.33 10.64
N ARG A 77 -22.65 10.89 11.18
CA ARG A 77 -21.54 11.80 11.53
C ARG A 77 -20.60 11.93 10.35
N THR A 78 -20.45 13.13 9.83
CA THR A 78 -19.52 13.45 8.73
C THR A 78 -18.15 13.87 9.22
N ASN A 79 -18.00 14.22 10.52
CA ASN A 79 -16.72 14.57 11.12
C ASN A 79 -16.66 14.26 12.63
N THR A 80 -15.47 13.96 13.12
CA THR A 80 -15.07 13.73 14.52
C THR A 80 -15.32 14.89 15.48
N LEU A 81 -15.54 16.12 14.99
CA LEU A 81 -15.79 17.31 15.83
C LEU A 81 -17.26 17.49 16.26
N GLN A 82 -18.22 16.78 15.66
CA GLN A 82 -19.63 16.83 16.07
C GLN A 82 -19.85 16.02 17.34
N VAL A 83 -20.72 16.43 18.26
CA VAL A 83 -21.03 15.68 19.49
C VAL A 83 -21.78 14.37 19.13
N PRO A 84 -21.53 13.22 19.80
CA PRO A 84 -22.10 11.94 19.37
C PRO A 84 -23.60 11.77 19.57
N THR A 85 -24.22 12.68 20.30
CA THR A 85 -25.57 12.55 20.85
C THR A 85 -26.35 13.82 20.56
N ARG A 86 -27.61 13.68 20.17
CA ARG A 86 -28.51 14.82 19.97
C ARG A 86 -28.72 15.56 21.30
N GLU A 87 -28.89 16.87 21.23
CA GLU A 87 -29.03 17.74 22.41
C GLU A 87 -30.35 17.54 23.19
N ASN A 88 -31.37 16.94 22.56
CA ASN A 88 -32.67 16.72 23.19
C ASN A 88 -32.61 15.57 24.21
N VAL A 89 -32.82 15.91 25.49
CA VAL A 89 -33.07 14.94 26.56
C VAL A 89 -34.46 14.35 26.39
N LEU A 90 -34.57 13.03 26.39
CA LEU A 90 -35.84 12.31 26.29
C LEU A 90 -36.02 11.39 27.50
N ARG A 91 -37.26 11.23 27.95
CA ARG A 91 -37.60 10.31 29.03
C ARG A 91 -38.02 8.96 28.47
N VAL A 92 -37.49 7.87 28.99
CA VAL A 92 -37.91 6.50 28.65
C VAL A 92 -39.26 6.23 29.30
N ILE A 93 -40.28 5.88 28.52
CA ILE A 93 -41.62 5.51 29.00
C ILE A 93 -41.71 3.99 29.22
N SER A 94 -41.16 3.21 28.29
CA SER A 94 -41.21 1.75 28.34
C SER A 94 -40.10 1.17 27.48
N VAL A 95 -39.64 -0.03 27.83
CA VAL A 95 -38.66 -0.79 27.05
C VAL A 95 -39.21 -2.19 26.84
N THR A 96 -39.28 -2.60 25.58
CA THR A 96 -39.72 -3.94 25.20
C THR A 96 -38.60 -4.97 25.42
N PRO A 97 -38.92 -6.27 25.66
CA PRO A 97 -37.91 -7.33 25.78
C PRO A 97 -37.02 -7.46 24.55
N ALA A 98 -37.49 -7.03 23.38
CA ALA A 98 -36.73 -6.99 22.13
C ALA A 98 -35.73 -5.81 22.04
N GLY A 99 -35.61 -4.98 23.08
CA GLY A 99 -34.64 -3.89 23.14
C GLY A 99 -35.05 -2.61 22.41
N VAL A 100 -36.35 -2.36 22.23
CA VAL A 100 -36.88 -1.09 21.69
C VAL A 100 -37.55 -0.31 22.81
N ALA A 101 -37.09 0.91 23.03
CA ALA A 101 -37.59 1.87 24.01
C ALA A 101 -38.56 2.88 23.36
N THR A 102 -39.65 3.20 24.05
CA THR A 102 -40.53 4.33 23.72
C THR A 102 -40.10 5.53 24.55
N LEU A 103 -39.79 6.65 23.91
CA LEU A 103 -39.21 7.85 24.50
C LEU A 103 -40.16 9.02 24.36
N LYS A 104 -40.27 9.88 25.37
CA LYS A 104 -41.09 11.10 25.37
C LYS A 104 -40.22 12.34 25.47
N GLY A 105 -40.43 13.27 24.56
CA GLY A 105 -39.84 14.61 24.65
C GLY A 105 -40.65 15.55 25.55
N ARG A 106 -40.08 16.72 25.86
CA ARG A 106 -40.75 17.77 26.66
C ARG A 106 -42.09 18.21 26.07
N CYS A 107 -42.23 18.20 24.74
CA CYS A 107 -43.46 18.54 24.03
C CYS A 107 -44.54 17.44 24.08
N GLY A 108 -44.28 16.32 24.74
CA GLY A 108 -45.22 15.20 24.85
C GLY A 108 -45.22 14.23 23.68
N THR A 109 -44.50 14.53 22.59
CA THR A 109 -44.35 13.62 21.44
C THR A 109 -43.57 12.36 21.82
N GLU A 110 -44.09 11.21 21.40
CA GLU A 110 -43.47 9.91 21.63
C GLU A 110 -42.68 9.44 20.40
N ARG A 111 -41.56 8.75 20.65
CA ARG A 111 -40.68 8.20 19.63
C ARG A 111 -40.12 6.86 20.07
N LYS A 112 -40.12 5.87 19.18
CA LYS A 112 -39.50 4.55 19.44
C LYS A 112 -38.06 4.53 18.95
N GLU A 113 -37.16 3.93 19.73
CA GLU A 113 -35.78 3.74 19.35
C GLU A 113 -35.12 2.52 20.03
N ASN A 114 -34.16 1.88 19.37
CA ASN A 114 -33.42 0.76 19.95
C ASN A 114 -32.49 1.23 21.09
N VAL A 115 -32.47 0.48 22.21
CA VAL A 115 -31.69 0.78 23.41
C VAL A 115 -30.19 0.95 23.15
N THR A 116 -29.66 0.24 22.15
CA THR A 116 -28.24 0.35 21.74
C THR A 116 -27.84 1.75 21.24
N ASN A 117 -28.82 2.52 20.76
CA ASN A 117 -28.62 3.88 20.28
C ASN A 117 -28.79 4.94 21.38
N LEU A 118 -29.13 4.52 22.60
CA LEU A 118 -29.35 5.42 23.73
C LEU A 118 -28.07 5.61 24.53
N LYS A 119 -27.89 6.81 25.05
CA LYS A 119 -26.87 7.15 26.03
C LYS A 119 -27.53 7.78 27.25
N PRO A 120 -27.12 7.41 28.48
CA PRO A 120 -27.67 8.01 29.68
C PRO A 120 -27.45 9.53 29.67
N CYS A 121 -28.46 10.27 30.14
CA CYS A 121 -28.34 11.69 30.44
C CYS A 121 -27.82 11.85 31.87
N HIS A 122 -26.81 12.70 32.04
CA HIS A 122 -26.14 12.92 33.33
C HIS A 122 -26.34 14.35 33.85
N LEU A 123 -27.35 15.06 33.34
CA LEU A 123 -27.63 16.42 33.79
C LEU A 123 -28.21 16.37 35.23
N PRO A 124 -27.55 17.02 36.21
CA PRO A 124 -27.90 16.91 37.62
C PRO A 124 -29.17 17.68 38.02
N ASP A 125 -29.62 18.64 37.19
CA ASP A 125 -30.71 19.57 37.53
C ASP A 125 -32.05 19.22 36.83
N LEU A 126 -32.26 17.96 36.45
CA LEU A 126 -33.52 17.47 35.89
C LEU A 126 -34.50 17.05 37.00
N ASP A 127 -35.04 18.01 37.74
CA ASP A 127 -36.04 17.76 38.80
C ASP A 127 -37.48 17.86 38.19
N PRO A 128 -38.52 17.11 38.65
CA PRO A 128 -38.67 16.63 40.03
C PRO A 128 -39.31 15.25 40.24
N ILE A 129 -38.85 14.49 41.24
CA ILE A 129 -39.69 13.71 42.21
C ILE A 129 -38.88 12.76 43.15
N VAL A 130 -37.56 12.52 43.04
CA VAL A 130 -36.89 11.53 43.94
C VAL A 130 -35.62 12.07 44.62
N ASP A 131 -35.84 12.48 45.88
CA ASP A 131 -34.98 12.65 47.07
C ASP A 131 -33.46 12.88 46.93
N VAL A 132 -33.03 14.05 47.43
CA VAL A 132 -31.65 14.55 47.60
C VAL A 132 -30.78 13.65 48.51
N ARG A 133 -31.34 12.64 49.19
CA ARG A 133 -30.61 11.70 50.04
C ARG A 133 -30.01 10.46 49.33
N LEU A 134 -30.24 10.27 48.02
CA LEU A 134 -29.74 9.11 47.25
C LEU A 134 -28.50 9.39 46.38
N ALA A 135 -27.90 10.57 46.48
CA ALA A 135 -26.61 10.86 45.84
C ALA A 135 -25.45 10.22 46.62
N VAL A 136 -25.31 8.89 46.53
CA VAL A 136 -24.12 8.16 46.99
C VAL A 136 -23.10 8.18 45.84
N PRO A 137 -21.85 8.64 46.04
CA PRO A 137 -20.77 8.45 45.07
C PRO A 137 -20.60 6.96 44.74
N SER A 138 -20.09 6.63 43.54
CA SER A 138 -19.93 5.23 43.11
C SER A 138 -19.22 4.39 44.18
N VAL A 139 -19.81 3.24 44.53
CA VAL A 139 -19.37 2.28 45.57
C VAL A 139 -17.90 1.84 45.40
N ASP A 140 -17.37 1.94 44.18
CA ASP A 140 -16.02 1.52 43.80
C ASP A 140 -14.87 2.41 44.36
N LEU A 141 -15.15 3.43 45.18
CA LEU A 141 -14.17 4.36 45.76
C LEU A 141 -14.40 4.64 47.26
N ALA A 142 -15.27 3.88 47.92
CA ALA A 142 -15.46 3.99 49.36
C ALA A 142 -14.28 3.38 50.12
N CYS A 143 -14.00 3.87 51.32
CA CYS A 143 -13.05 3.20 52.20
C CYS A 143 -13.63 1.86 52.67
N GLU A 144 -12.88 0.78 52.53
CA GLU A 144 -13.31 -0.58 52.95
C GLU A 144 -13.56 -0.71 54.47
N VAL A 145 -13.04 0.21 55.28
CA VAL A 145 -13.23 0.19 56.74
C VAL A 145 -14.49 0.94 57.18
N CYS A 146 -14.68 2.16 56.68
CA CYS A 146 -15.77 3.03 57.13
C CYS A 146 -16.94 3.11 56.14
N GLY A 147 -16.77 2.63 54.91
CA GLY A 147 -17.79 2.63 53.87
C GLY A 147 -18.05 4.01 53.23
N PHE A 148 -17.32 5.05 53.63
CA PHE A 148 -17.49 6.40 53.11
C PHE A 148 -16.48 6.75 52.02
N PRO A 149 -16.90 7.41 50.93
CA PRO A 149 -16.04 7.86 49.83
C PRO A 149 -15.48 9.27 50.02
N ASP A 150 -15.60 9.85 51.21
CA ASP A 150 -15.11 11.19 51.54
C ASP A 150 -13.59 11.19 51.77
N GLN A 151 -12.99 12.36 52.02
CA GLN A 151 -11.57 12.50 52.42
C GLN A 151 -10.55 11.80 51.49
N GLU A 152 -10.77 11.92 50.17
CA GLU A 152 -9.95 11.33 49.11
C GLU A 152 -8.45 11.66 49.22
N GLU A 153 -8.13 12.84 49.74
CA GLU A 153 -6.75 13.33 49.98
C GLU A 153 -5.99 12.53 51.05
N SER A 154 -6.70 11.76 51.87
CA SER A 154 -6.14 10.88 52.91
C SER A 154 -6.45 9.40 52.65
N MET A 155 -6.79 9.04 51.40
CA MET A 155 -7.16 7.68 51.00
C MET A 155 -6.06 7.02 50.16
N LEU A 156 -5.66 5.80 50.54
CA LEU A 156 -4.74 4.95 49.80
C LEU A 156 -5.51 3.96 48.95
N LEU A 157 -4.95 3.61 47.78
CA LEU A 157 -5.45 2.53 46.94
C LEU A 157 -4.50 1.35 47.02
N CYS A 158 -5.03 0.14 47.14
CA CYS A 158 -4.19 -1.06 47.11
C CYS A 158 -3.72 -1.35 45.67
N ASP A 159 -2.41 -1.43 45.44
CA ASP A 159 -1.84 -1.66 44.10
C ASP A 159 -2.09 -3.09 43.56
N SER A 160 -2.51 -4.02 44.44
CA SER A 160 -2.91 -5.37 44.05
C SER A 160 -4.38 -5.47 43.59
N CYS A 161 -5.34 -5.02 44.41
CA CYS A 161 -6.78 -5.18 44.16
C CYS A 161 -7.54 -3.90 43.78
N GLY A 162 -6.96 -2.72 43.99
CA GLY A 162 -7.53 -1.43 43.61
C GLY A 162 -8.56 -0.82 44.57
N THR A 163 -8.82 -1.43 45.74
CA THR A 163 -9.75 -0.93 46.77
C THR A 163 -9.21 0.29 47.53
N GLY A 164 -10.09 1.16 48.04
CA GLY A 164 -9.74 2.38 48.78
C GLY A 164 -9.73 2.23 50.30
N TRP A 165 -8.78 2.89 50.97
CA TRP A 165 -8.56 2.80 52.42
C TRP A 165 -8.11 4.14 52.99
N HIS A 166 -8.85 4.73 53.94
CA HIS A 166 -8.35 5.92 54.62
C HIS A 166 -7.13 5.61 55.48
N MET A 167 -6.13 6.46 55.39
CA MET A 167 -4.89 6.42 56.17
C MET A 167 -5.15 6.32 57.68
N HIS A 168 -6.19 6.98 58.18
CA HIS A 168 -6.58 6.96 59.59
C HIS A 168 -7.46 5.76 59.99
N CYS A 169 -8.13 5.12 59.02
CA CYS A 169 -8.93 3.92 59.25
C CYS A 169 -8.09 2.64 59.32
N LEU A 170 -6.86 2.66 58.79
CA LEU A 170 -5.91 1.55 58.89
C LEU A 170 -5.44 1.31 60.34
N ARG A 171 -5.07 0.08 60.65
CA ARG A 171 -4.51 -0.34 61.95
C ARG A 171 -3.16 -1.05 61.73
N PRO A 172 -2.02 -0.45 62.12
CA PRO A 172 -1.85 0.88 62.71
C PRO A 172 -2.18 2.00 61.70
N ALA A 173 -2.60 3.17 62.22
CA ALA A 173 -2.94 4.31 61.39
C ALA A 173 -1.68 4.82 60.66
N VAL A 174 -1.81 5.02 59.36
CA VAL A 174 -0.73 5.49 58.49
C VAL A 174 -0.75 7.01 58.52
N THR A 175 0.33 7.65 58.94
CA THR A 175 0.36 9.12 59.10
C THR A 175 0.91 9.86 57.88
N LYS A 176 1.57 9.14 56.96
CA LYS A 176 2.12 9.67 55.71
C LYS A 176 1.95 8.66 54.58
N ILE A 177 1.72 9.13 53.37
CA ILE A 177 1.60 8.30 52.17
C ILE A 177 2.91 7.48 52.01
N PRO A 178 2.83 6.13 51.92
CA PRO A 178 4.00 5.27 51.74
C PRO A 178 4.77 5.60 50.45
N LYS A 179 6.09 5.37 50.46
CA LYS A 179 6.92 5.46 49.25
C LYS A 179 7.01 4.07 48.61
N GLY A 180 6.60 3.92 47.35
CA GLY A 180 6.56 2.64 46.64
C GLY A 180 5.16 2.04 46.61
N ALA A 181 5.04 0.78 46.18
CA ALA A 181 3.75 0.10 46.13
C ALA A 181 3.20 -0.18 47.53
N TRP A 182 1.89 -0.04 47.71
CA TRP A 182 1.18 -0.35 48.95
C TRP A 182 0.09 -1.40 48.71
N ILE A 183 -0.02 -2.36 49.62
CA ILE A 183 -1.03 -3.43 49.58
C ILE A 183 -1.86 -3.41 50.85
N CYS A 184 -3.16 -3.69 50.75
CA CYS A 184 -4.04 -3.79 51.92
C CYS A 184 -3.75 -5.05 52.73
N SER A 185 -4.26 -5.09 53.97
CA SER A 185 -4.12 -6.24 54.87
C SER A 185 -4.66 -7.52 54.26
N GLU A 186 -5.78 -7.46 53.55
CA GLU A 186 -6.38 -8.63 52.89
C GLU A 186 -5.47 -9.21 51.80
N CYS A 187 -4.87 -8.37 50.96
CA CYS A 187 -3.91 -8.82 49.96
C CYS A 187 -2.62 -9.35 50.60
N SER A 188 -2.18 -8.74 51.71
CA SER A 188 -1.01 -9.21 52.46
C SER A 188 -1.25 -10.58 53.11
N GLU A 189 -2.43 -10.80 53.70
CA GLU A 189 -2.86 -12.08 54.27
C GLU A 189 -3.07 -13.16 53.18
N ALA A 190 -3.54 -12.76 52.00
CA ALA A 190 -3.64 -13.63 50.82
C ALA A 190 -2.27 -13.98 50.18
N GLY A 191 -1.15 -13.57 50.79
CA GLY A 191 0.20 -13.94 50.37
C GLY A 191 0.79 -13.08 49.26
N VAL A 192 0.16 -11.95 48.90
CA VAL A 192 0.74 -10.99 47.95
C VAL A 192 1.84 -10.21 48.64
N LYS A 193 3.04 -10.19 48.05
CA LYS A 193 4.15 -9.35 48.52
C LYS A 193 4.26 -8.10 47.67
N VAL A 194 4.68 -6.98 48.28
CA VAL A 194 4.92 -5.70 47.59
C VAL A 194 5.91 -5.89 46.42
N GLU A 195 6.94 -6.71 46.64
CA GLU A 195 7.95 -7.06 45.63
C GLU A 195 7.36 -7.71 44.37
N ASP A 196 6.26 -8.47 44.50
CA ASP A 196 5.62 -9.17 43.36
C ASP A 196 4.76 -8.20 42.53
N VAL A 197 4.20 -7.18 43.18
CA VAL A 197 3.46 -6.09 42.52
C VAL A 197 4.44 -5.22 41.74
N GLU A 198 5.57 -4.85 42.34
CA GLU A 198 6.61 -4.05 41.69
C GLU A 198 7.29 -4.80 40.52
N ARG A 199 7.46 -6.13 40.62
CA ARG A 199 8.03 -6.95 39.54
C ARG A 199 7.12 -7.05 38.30
N LYS A 200 5.80 -6.90 38.47
CA LYS A 200 4.80 -6.86 37.38
C LYS A 200 4.81 -5.54 36.60
N GLU A 201 5.38 -4.46 37.15
CA GLU A 201 5.38 -3.14 36.54
C GLU A 201 6.55 -2.86 35.59
N LEU A 202 7.50 -3.79 35.42
CA LEU A 202 8.55 -3.67 34.41
C LEU A 202 7.93 -3.76 33.00
N PRO A 203 7.95 -2.70 32.18
CA PRO A 203 7.29 -2.73 30.88
C PRO A 203 8.07 -3.61 29.91
N ALA A 204 7.47 -4.73 29.51
CA ALA A 204 7.86 -5.40 28.27
C ALA A 204 7.65 -4.41 27.10
N ALA A 205 8.65 -4.28 26.22
CA ALA A 205 8.61 -3.37 25.08
C ALA A 205 7.28 -3.55 24.29
N PRO A 206 6.63 -2.45 23.87
CA PRO A 206 5.32 -2.54 23.23
C PRO A 206 5.44 -3.27 21.89
N GLN A 207 4.85 -4.47 21.80
CA GLN A 207 4.67 -5.15 20.53
C GLN A 207 3.61 -4.41 19.71
N VAL A 208 4.03 -3.73 18.64
CA VAL A 208 3.15 -3.00 17.73
C VAL A 208 2.25 -4.02 17.00
N LYS A 209 0.98 -4.13 17.41
CA LYS A 209 -0.01 -4.91 16.65
C LYS A 209 -0.31 -4.19 15.33
N ALA A 210 -0.12 -4.89 14.22
CA ALA A 210 -0.35 -4.37 12.88
C ALA A 210 -1.83 -3.94 12.70
N LYS A 211 -2.06 -2.77 12.10
CA LYS A 211 -3.41 -2.34 11.72
C LYS A 211 -3.94 -3.32 10.64
N PRO A 212 -5.20 -3.80 10.72
CA PRO A 212 -5.74 -4.77 9.76
C PRO A 212 -5.77 -4.28 8.31
N PHE A 213 -5.88 -2.97 8.12
CA PHE A 213 -5.87 -2.35 6.80
C PHE A 213 -4.85 -1.19 6.76
N PRO A 214 -3.94 -1.17 5.77
CA PRO A 214 -3.01 -0.06 5.60
C PRO A 214 -3.78 1.21 5.20
N GLY A 215 -3.50 2.33 5.87
CA GLY A 215 -4.07 3.64 5.53
C GLY A 215 -3.62 4.14 4.15
N ALA A 216 -4.25 5.17 3.58
CA ALA A 216 -3.97 5.63 2.21
C ALA A 216 -2.50 6.04 1.96
N ALA A 217 -1.83 6.64 2.95
CA ALA A 217 -0.39 6.93 2.87
C ALA A 217 0.47 5.66 2.92
N GLN A 218 0.04 4.66 3.68
CA GLN A 218 0.72 3.36 3.74
C GLN A 218 0.55 2.61 2.42
N ARG A 219 -0.65 2.57 1.84
CA ARG A 219 -0.91 1.99 0.51
C ARG A 219 -0.07 2.63 -0.59
N ARG A 220 0.05 3.97 -0.61
CA ARG A 220 0.92 4.68 -1.57
C ARG A 220 2.39 4.32 -1.39
N ARG A 221 2.87 4.25 -0.15
CA ARG A 221 4.23 3.80 0.13
C ARG A 221 4.43 2.33 -0.22
N ASP A 222 3.46 1.46 0.02
CA ASP A 222 3.53 0.04 -0.30
C ASP A 222 3.49 -0.18 -1.82
N GLN A 223 2.75 0.62 -2.58
CA GLN A 223 2.80 0.62 -4.06
C GLN A 223 4.18 1.02 -4.59
N VAL A 224 4.77 2.09 -4.06
CA VAL A 224 6.15 2.49 -4.42
C VAL A 224 7.16 1.42 -3.98
N ALA A 225 6.91 0.77 -2.84
CA ALA A 225 7.76 -0.31 -2.34
C ALA A 225 7.53 -1.66 -3.03
N ALA A 226 6.43 -1.85 -3.75
CA ALA A 226 6.26 -2.98 -4.66
C ALA A 226 6.94 -2.69 -6.01
N SER A 227 7.02 -1.42 -6.43
CA SER A 227 7.56 -1.05 -7.75
C SER A 227 9.06 -1.29 -7.95
N PHE A 228 9.84 -1.53 -6.88
CA PHE A 228 11.25 -1.90 -7.01
C PHE A 228 11.51 -3.39 -6.78
N ASP A 229 10.49 -4.20 -6.52
CA ASP A 229 10.64 -5.66 -6.41
C ASP A 229 11.04 -6.25 -7.76
N GLY A 230 12.03 -7.14 -7.76
CA GLY A 230 12.61 -7.76 -8.95
C GLY A 230 13.59 -6.88 -9.74
N ARG A 231 13.83 -5.62 -9.36
CA ARG A 231 14.72 -4.72 -10.13
C ARG A 231 16.19 -4.97 -9.81
N ARG A 232 17.05 -4.92 -10.85
CA ARG A 232 18.50 -5.01 -10.69
C ARG A 232 19.10 -3.76 -10.09
N VAL A 233 20.10 -3.96 -9.26
CA VAL A 233 20.87 -2.92 -8.59
C VAL A 233 22.36 -3.20 -8.71
N ARG A 234 23.18 -2.14 -8.80
CA ARG A 234 24.65 -2.20 -8.72
C ARG A 234 25.12 -1.41 -7.53
N ARG A 235 25.77 -2.09 -6.59
CA ARG A 235 26.34 -1.48 -5.39
C ARG A 235 27.85 -1.55 -5.41
N ALA A 236 28.48 -0.39 -5.28
CA ALA A 236 29.91 -0.31 -5.03
C ALA A 236 30.15 -0.44 -3.52
N PHE A 237 31.02 -1.36 -3.18
CA PHE A 237 31.58 -1.59 -1.87
C PHE A 237 33.03 -1.09 -1.88
N LYS A 238 33.48 -0.62 -0.73
CA LYS A 238 34.88 -0.28 -0.53
C LYS A 238 35.45 -1.35 0.37
N ASP A 239 36.49 -2.03 -0.08
CA ASP A 239 37.19 -3.00 0.75
C ASP A 239 37.70 -2.29 2.01
N PRO A 240 37.37 -2.79 3.22
CA PRO A 240 37.76 -2.12 4.46
C PRO A 240 39.27 -2.17 4.71
N VAL A 241 40.00 -3.06 4.06
CA VAL A 241 41.45 -3.26 4.22
C VAL A 241 42.21 -2.64 3.05
N THR A 242 41.86 -2.96 1.80
CA THR A 242 42.60 -2.48 0.62
C THR A 242 42.11 -1.13 0.12
N LEU A 243 40.96 -0.64 0.61
CA LEU A 243 40.27 0.56 0.14
C LEU A 243 39.86 0.54 -1.34
N GLU A 244 40.05 -0.59 -2.03
CA GLU A 244 39.65 -0.79 -3.41
C GLU A 244 38.13 -0.82 -3.53
N LYS A 245 37.62 -0.26 -4.63
CA LYS A 245 36.18 -0.25 -4.90
C LYS A 245 35.82 -1.49 -5.70
N THR A 246 35.00 -2.36 -5.11
CA THR A 246 34.45 -3.53 -5.78
C THR A 246 32.96 -3.32 -6.00
N SER A 247 32.46 -3.53 -7.21
CA SER A 247 31.01 -3.43 -7.48
C SER A 247 30.38 -4.81 -7.54
N ARG A 248 29.21 -4.97 -6.92
CA ARG A 248 28.38 -6.17 -7.01
C ARG A 248 27.03 -5.82 -7.60
N ASP A 249 26.56 -6.68 -8.49
CA ASP A 249 25.22 -6.61 -9.06
C ASP A 249 24.30 -7.59 -8.33
N GLY A 250 23.04 -7.22 -8.16
CA GLY A 250 22.06 -8.05 -7.48
C GLY A 250 20.62 -7.64 -7.79
N THR A 251 19.67 -8.40 -7.28
CA THR A 251 18.22 -8.21 -7.50
C THR A 251 17.54 -7.78 -6.20
N ALA A 252 16.79 -6.69 -6.23
CA ALA A 252 16.02 -6.23 -5.08
C ALA A 252 14.76 -7.09 -4.90
N ARG A 253 14.56 -7.64 -3.71
CA ARG A 253 13.39 -8.42 -3.31
C ARG A 253 12.65 -7.71 -2.18
N TYR A 254 11.41 -7.34 -2.40
CA TYR A 254 10.60 -6.64 -1.42
C TYR A 254 10.18 -7.60 -0.30
N LYS A 255 10.55 -7.29 0.95
CA LYS A 255 10.27 -8.14 2.11
C LYS A 255 8.87 -7.96 2.71
N GLY A 256 8.00 -7.16 2.09
CA GLY A 256 6.68 -6.85 2.63
C GLY A 256 6.74 -5.89 3.82
N GLY A 257 5.63 -5.17 4.06
CA GLY A 257 5.50 -4.19 5.15
C GLY A 257 5.33 -4.84 6.53
N GLY A 258 6.32 -5.61 6.99
CA GLY A 258 6.37 -6.14 8.36
C GLY A 258 6.84 -5.08 9.36
N ALA A 259 5.97 -4.69 10.29
CA ALA A 259 6.29 -4.06 11.59
C ALA A 259 7.37 -2.94 11.64
N GLY A 260 7.38 -2.01 10.67
CA GLY A 260 7.92 -0.66 10.90
C GLY A 260 8.98 -0.13 9.94
N ARG A 261 9.51 -0.93 9.03
CA ARG A 261 10.36 -0.42 7.93
C ARG A 261 10.16 -1.26 6.69
N GLN A 262 9.72 -0.63 5.60
CA GLN A 262 9.77 -1.26 4.28
C GLN A 262 11.23 -1.53 3.96
N SER A 263 11.60 -2.80 3.82
CA SER A 263 12.96 -3.22 3.52
C SER A 263 12.98 -4.08 2.26
N TYR A 264 14.10 -4.03 1.57
CA TYR A 264 14.41 -4.90 0.43
C TYR A 264 15.60 -5.76 0.80
N ASP A 265 15.62 -6.98 0.32
CA ASP A 265 16.84 -7.77 0.24
C ASP A 265 17.43 -7.60 -1.15
N ILE A 266 18.63 -7.06 -1.26
CA ILE A 266 19.42 -7.19 -2.49
C ILE A 266 20.06 -8.58 -2.41
N VAL A 267 19.63 -9.48 -3.31
CA VAL A 267 20.26 -10.77 -3.54
C VAL A 267 21.30 -10.58 -4.64
N TYR A 268 22.58 -10.53 -4.26
CA TYR A 268 23.70 -10.40 -5.17
C TYR A 268 23.94 -11.69 -5.96
N ASP A 269 24.54 -11.54 -7.14
CA ASP A 269 24.84 -12.66 -8.05
C ASP A 269 25.84 -13.65 -7.44
N ASP A 270 26.67 -13.20 -6.50
CA ASP A 270 27.59 -14.04 -5.71
C ASP A 270 26.90 -14.77 -4.54
N GLY A 271 25.58 -14.66 -4.42
CA GLY A 271 24.77 -15.29 -3.38
C GLY A 271 24.68 -14.49 -2.07
N LEU A 272 25.36 -13.35 -1.95
CA LEU A 272 25.26 -12.50 -0.77
C LEU A 272 23.89 -11.83 -0.70
N VAL A 273 23.32 -11.70 0.50
CA VAL A 273 22.05 -11.00 0.71
C VAL A 273 22.26 -9.81 1.62
N GLU A 274 21.83 -8.63 1.18
CA GLU A 274 21.90 -7.41 1.98
C GLU A 274 20.53 -6.76 2.12
N THR A 275 20.09 -6.55 3.36
CA THR A 275 18.84 -5.83 3.62
C THR A 275 19.07 -4.33 3.58
N VAL A 276 18.37 -3.65 2.67
CA VAL A 276 18.50 -2.22 2.40
C VAL A 276 17.15 -1.49 2.45
N SER A 277 17.20 -0.15 2.52
CA SER A 277 16.01 0.69 2.45
C SER A 277 15.57 0.94 0.99
N PRO A 278 14.31 1.35 0.76
CA PRO A 278 13.82 1.67 -0.58
C PRO A 278 14.63 2.78 -1.27
N SER A 279 15.17 3.72 -0.49
CA SER A 279 16.02 4.80 -0.99
C SER A 279 17.36 4.30 -1.50
N VAL A 280 17.92 3.26 -0.88
CA VAL A 280 19.18 2.63 -1.31
C VAL A 280 18.93 1.86 -2.60
N VAL A 281 17.86 1.06 -2.68
CA VAL A 281 17.47 0.40 -3.93
C VAL A 281 17.34 1.42 -5.05
N ARG A 282 16.53 2.46 -4.85
CA ARG A 282 16.30 3.53 -5.83
C ARG A 282 17.59 4.20 -6.32
N ARG A 283 18.56 4.45 -5.43
CA ARG A 283 19.85 5.08 -5.77
C ARG A 283 20.73 4.16 -6.62
N HIS A 284 20.64 2.86 -6.40
CA HIS A 284 21.52 1.86 -6.99
C HIS A 284 20.86 1.05 -8.10
N LEU A 285 19.63 1.39 -8.50
CA LEU A 285 18.95 0.78 -9.65
C LEU A 285 19.87 0.85 -10.87
N LEU A 286 20.14 -0.31 -11.45
CA LEU A 286 20.75 -0.39 -12.77
C LEU A 286 19.71 0.19 -13.74
N GLN A 287 20.00 1.39 -14.24
CA GLN A 287 19.16 2.01 -15.26
C GLN A 287 19.55 1.40 -16.61
N VAL A 288 18.58 0.81 -17.29
CA VAL A 288 18.66 0.65 -18.75
C VAL A 288 18.78 2.07 -19.30
N GLU A 289 19.87 2.36 -20.03
CA GLU A 289 20.04 3.65 -20.68
C GLU A 289 18.83 3.91 -21.58
N GLN A 290 17.96 4.81 -21.14
CA GLN A 290 16.87 5.30 -21.98
C GLN A 290 17.53 5.95 -23.20
N PRO A 291 17.10 5.63 -24.43
CA PRO A 291 17.65 6.21 -25.64
C PRO A 291 17.66 7.75 -25.54
N PRO A 292 18.56 8.45 -26.27
CA PRO A 292 18.57 9.90 -26.28
C PRO A 292 17.18 10.41 -26.62
N ALA A 293 16.57 11.11 -25.66
CA ALA A 293 15.14 11.40 -25.63
C ALA A 293 14.63 12.04 -26.92
N LYS A 294 15.45 12.83 -27.62
CA LYS A 294 15.00 13.69 -28.73
C LYS A 294 14.47 12.90 -29.94
N ALA A 295 15.20 11.90 -30.45
CA ALA A 295 14.81 11.21 -31.69
C ALA A 295 13.56 10.32 -31.52
N LEU A 296 13.47 9.60 -30.39
CA LEU A 296 12.32 8.77 -30.08
C LEU A 296 11.12 9.59 -29.59
N MET A 297 11.33 10.72 -28.89
CA MET A 297 10.23 11.65 -28.58
C MET A 297 9.63 12.25 -29.84
N THR A 298 10.45 12.68 -30.82
CA THR A 298 9.95 13.17 -32.10
C THR A 298 9.14 12.10 -32.83
N ALA A 299 9.71 10.91 -33.03
CA ALA A 299 9.00 9.81 -33.70
C ALA A 299 7.70 9.41 -32.98
N ARG A 300 7.68 9.38 -31.63
CA ARG A 300 6.47 9.13 -30.84
C ARG A 300 5.43 10.24 -30.97
N SER A 301 5.86 11.49 -31.09
CA SER A 301 4.95 12.64 -31.21
C SER A 301 4.28 12.73 -32.58
N GLU A 302 4.89 12.16 -33.61
CA GLU A 302 4.33 12.09 -34.97
C GLU A 302 3.26 11.00 -35.13
N LEU A 303 3.22 10.01 -34.24
CA LEU A 303 2.18 8.98 -34.28
C LEU A 303 0.83 9.54 -33.81
N PRO A 304 -0.29 9.22 -34.46
CA PRO A 304 -1.61 9.56 -33.95
C PRO A 304 -1.89 8.84 -32.62
N GLU A 305 -2.93 9.24 -31.90
CA GLU A 305 -3.42 8.47 -30.74
C GLU A 305 -3.90 7.08 -31.20
N GLN A 306 -4.78 7.08 -32.19
CA GLN A 306 -5.33 5.86 -32.78
C GLN A 306 -5.27 5.98 -34.30
N TRP A 307 -5.14 4.83 -34.97
CA TRP A 307 -5.25 4.74 -36.42
C TRP A 307 -6.22 3.63 -36.81
N ASP A 308 -6.98 3.85 -37.88
CA ASP A 308 -7.79 2.79 -38.46
C ASP A 308 -6.92 1.93 -39.38
N LEU A 309 -6.68 0.68 -38.97
CA LEU A 309 -5.88 -0.29 -39.72
C LEU A 309 -6.74 -1.29 -40.50
N ARG A 310 -8.07 -1.17 -40.46
CA ARG A 310 -8.99 -2.11 -41.14
C ARG A 310 -9.02 -1.92 -42.64
N GLU A 311 -8.53 -0.78 -43.11
CA GLU A 311 -8.42 -0.42 -44.53
C GLU A 311 -6.96 -0.39 -45.00
N PRO A 312 -6.66 -0.84 -46.24
CA PRO A 312 -5.31 -0.83 -46.80
C PRO A 312 -4.63 0.56 -46.75
N ALA A 313 -5.42 1.62 -46.97
CA ALA A 313 -4.94 3.00 -46.91
C ALA A 313 -4.45 3.38 -45.50
N GLY A 314 -5.11 2.88 -44.46
CA GLY A 314 -4.72 3.08 -43.07
C GLY A 314 -3.42 2.36 -42.72
N VAL A 315 -3.32 1.09 -43.11
CA VAL A 315 -2.07 0.31 -42.98
C VAL A 315 -0.91 1.00 -43.70
N LYS A 316 -1.14 1.54 -44.91
CA LYS A 316 -0.13 2.26 -45.67
C LYS A 316 0.40 3.48 -44.92
N ARG A 317 -0.48 4.27 -44.30
CA ARG A 317 -0.08 5.43 -43.46
C ARG A 317 0.71 4.99 -42.24
N ALA A 318 0.28 3.94 -41.55
CA ALA A 318 1.00 3.41 -40.39
C ALA A 318 2.41 2.93 -40.78
N LEU A 319 2.53 2.15 -41.87
CA LEU A 319 3.83 1.68 -42.36
C LEU A 319 4.75 2.82 -42.82
N ALA A 320 4.20 3.91 -43.38
CA ALA A 320 5.00 5.07 -43.77
C ALA A 320 5.65 5.77 -42.57
N LEU A 321 4.97 5.80 -41.41
CA LEU A 321 5.51 6.34 -40.16
C LEU A 321 6.47 5.35 -39.47
N LEU A 322 6.10 4.07 -39.43
CA LEU A 322 6.84 3.02 -38.72
C LEU A 322 8.10 2.57 -39.48
N MET A 323 8.05 2.57 -40.80
CA MET A 323 9.16 2.23 -41.70
C MET A 323 9.22 3.25 -42.85
N PRO A 324 9.83 4.44 -42.64
CA PRO A 324 9.91 5.47 -43.66
C PRO A 324 10.67 5.03 -44.92
N GLY A 325 10.31 5.60 -46.08
CA GLY A 325 10.97 5.28 -47.36
C GLY A 325 10.57 3.93 -47.97
N THR A 326 9.43 3.38 -47.54
CA THR A 326 8.92 2.09 -47.99
C THR A 326 7.75 2.24 -48.97
N GLN A 327 7.69 1.33 -49.94
CA GLN A 327 6.56 1.20 -50.86
C GLN A 327 5.97 -0.21 -50.71
N PRO A 328 5.09 -0.44 -49.73
CA PRO A 328 4.45 -1.74 -49.54
C PRO A 328 3.53 -2.05 -50.73
N THR A 329 3.46 -3.33 -51.12
CA THR A 329 2.56 -3.79 -52.19
C THR A 329 1.11 -3.75 -51.71
N GLU A 330 0.16 -3.49 -52.62
CA GLU A 330 -1.28 -3.52 -52.30
C GLU A 330 -1.72 -4.87 -51.72
N THR A 331 -1.09 -5.97 -52.16
CA THR A 331 -1.34 -7.32 -51.63
C THR A 331 -0.95 -7.45 -50.15
N LEU A 332 0.18 -6.87 -49.73
CA LEU A 332 0.61 -6.85 -48.34
C LEU A 332 -0.35 -6.00 -47.50
N LEU A 333 -0.71 -4.82 -47.99
CA LEU A 333 -1.62 -3.90 -47.31
C LEU A 333 -2.98 -4.54 -47.07
N ALA A 334 -3.59 -5.14 -48.11
CA ALA A 334 -4.87 -5.83 -48.00
C ALA A 334 -4.81 -7.05 -47.07
N ARG A 335 -3.69 -7.78 -47.05
CA ARG A 335 -3.51 -8.92 -46.14
C ARG A 335 -3.42 -8.46 -44.68
N LEU A 336 -2.66 -7.40 -44.40
CA LEU A 336 -2.54 -6.84 -43.05
C LEU A 336 -3.87 -6.31 -42.56
N ALA A 337 -4.58 -5.52 -43.38
CA ALA A 337 -5.87 -4.92 -43.04
C ALA A 337 -6.95 -5.96 -42.65
N LYS A 338 -6.90 -7.15 -43.26
CA LYS A 338 -7.79 -8.27 -42.91
C LYS A 338 -7.44 -8.93 -41.57
N ARG A 339 -6.20 -8.83 -41.11
CA ARG A 339 -5.65 -9.61 -39.97
C ARG A 339 -5.51 -8.80 -38.69
N VAL A 340 -5.64 -7.48 -38.73
CA VAL A 340 -5.65 -6.62 -37.53
C VAL A 340 -6.94 -6.80 -36.72
N PRO A 341 -6.97 -6.42 -35.43
CA PRO A 341 -8.22 -6.38 -34.66
C PRO A 341 -9.33 -5.61 -35.38
N GLY A 342 -10.52 -6.22 -35.46
CA GLY A 342 -11.65 -5.68 -36.21
C GLY A 342 -11.59 -5.91 -37.74
N GLY A 343 -10.53 -6.52 -38.27
CA GLY A 343 -10.42 -6.93 -39.67
C GLY A 343 -11.22 -8.20 -39.99
N ALA A 344 -11.60 -8.35 -41.26
CA ALA A 344 -12.51 -9.42 -41.71
C ALA A 344 -11.98 -10.88 -41.52
N ALA A 345 -10.68 -11.06 -41.32
CA ALA A 345 -10.03 -12.37 -41.09
C ALA A 345 -9.20 -12.40 -39.79
N PHE A 346 -9.56 -11.52 -38.84
CA PHE A 346 -8.93 -11.46 -37.53
C PHE A 346 -9.29 -12.67 -36.66
N LEU A 347 -10.59 -12.99 -36.62
CA LEU A 347 -11.09 -14.15 -35.89
C LEU A 347 -10.94 -15.42 -36.74
N GLN A 348 -10.61 -16.51 -36.06
CA GLN A 348 -10.49 -17.82 -36.69
C GLN A 348 -11.85 -18.33 -37.18
N ARG A 349 -11.85 -18.96 -38.35
CA ARG A 349 -13.05 -19.48 -39.01
C ARG A 349 -13.50 -20.81 -38.39
N PRO A 350 -14.77 -21.21 -38.60
CA PRO A 350 -15.23 -22.57 -38.27
C PRO A 350 -14.29 -23.64 -38.86
N GLY A 351 -13.89 -24.63 -38.05
CA GLY A 351 -12.95 -25.69 -38.43
C GLY A 351 -11.47 -25.42 -38.07
N GLN A 352 -11.14 -24.22 -37.57
CA GLN A 352 -9.84 -23.94 -36.95
C GLN A 352 -9.85 -24.28 -35.45
N PRO A 353 -8.68 -24.37 -34.77
CA PRO A 353 -8.60 -24.86 -33.38
C PRO A 353 -9.46 -24.09 -32.37
N THR A 354 -9.59 -22.77 -32.53
CA THR A 354 -10.44 -21.93 -31.68
C THR A 354 -11.32 -21.00 -32.52
N PRO A 355 -12.44 -21.51 -33.08
CA PRO A 355 -13.33 -20.72 -33.92
C PRO A 355 -13.90 -19.51 -33.17
N GLY A 356 -13.97 -18.36 -33.84
CA GLY A 356 -14.48 -17.12 -33.25
C GLY A 356 -13.50 -16.42 -32.31
N GLN A 357 -12.31 -16.97 -32.07
CA GLN A 357 -11.25 -16.33 -31.30
C GLN A 357 -10.11 -15.84 -32.19
N PRO A 358 -9.38 -14.79 -31.79
CA PRO A 358 -8.14 -14.40 -32.46
C PRO A 358 -7.14 -15.56 -32.46
N GLU A 359 -6.35 -15.65 -33.53
CA GLU A 359 -5.22 -16.59 -33.56
C GLU A 359 -4.14 -16.14 -32.56
N CYS A 360 -3.63 -17.09 -31.77
CA CYS A 360 -2.48 -16.87 -30.90
C CYS A 360 -1.34 -17.80 -31.31
N VAL A 361 -0.10 -17.32 -31.13
CA VAL A 361 1.10 -18.12 -31.37
C VAL A 361 1.49 -18.79 -30.07
N GLU A 362 1.41 -20.11 -30.01
CA GLU A 362 1.92 -20.87 -28.88
C GLU A 362 3.45 -20.95 -28.95
N THR A 363 4.12 -20.34 -27.98
CA THR A 363 5.57 -20.45 -27.78
C THR A 363 5.84 -21.43 -26.64
N ALA A 364 6.70 -22.43 -26.88
CA ALA A 364 7.09 -23.40 -25.88
C ALA A 364 8.15 -22.84 -24.91
N ASP A 365 8.27 -23.43 -23.72
CA ASP A 365 9.24 -23.01 -22.70
C ASP A 365 10.67 -23.13 -23.23
N GLU A 366 10.94 -24.18 -24.01
CA GLU A 366 12.24 -24.45 -24.62
C GLU A 366 12.58 -23.45 -25.73
N GLU A 367 11.59 -22.81 -26.35
CA GLU A 367 11.80 -21.73 -27.32
C GLU A 367 12.10 -20.39 -26.62
N ILE A 368 11.69 -20.23 -25.36
CA ILE A 368 11.91 -19.00 -24.57
C ILE A 368 13.27 -19.02 -23.87
N ARG A 369 13.76 -20.18 -23.44
CA ARG A 369 15.06 -20.30 -22.72
C ARG A 369 16.24 -19.66 -23.44
N PRO A 370 16.45 -19.88 -24.76
CA PRO A 370 17.57 -19.25 -25.47
C PRO A 370 17.57 -17.73 -25.40
N LEU A 371 16.40 -17.08 -25.30
CA LEU A 371 16.32 -15.64 -25.08
C LEU A 371 16.93 -15.24 -23.72
N LEU A 372 16.57 -15.96 -22.66
CA LEU A 372 17.07 -15.72 -21.30
C LEU A 372 18.56 -16.06 -21.16
N ASP A 373 19.03 -17.06 -21.88
CA ASP A 373 20.45 -17.46 -21.88
C ASP A 373 21.32 -16.44 -22.65
N THR A 374 20.73 -15.69 -23.59
CA THR A 374 21.45 -14.74 -24.45
C THR A 374 21.37 -13.29 -23.95
N VAL A 375 20.19 -12.89 -23.46
CA VAL A 375 19.88 -11.51 -23.08
C VAL A 375 19.61 -11.42 -21.59
N ASP A 376 20.40 -10.62 -20.89
CA ASP A 376 20.30 -10.34 -19.45
C ASP A 376 19.10 -9.42 -19.15
N LEU A 377 17.90 -9.95 -19.36
CA LEU A 377 16.64 -9.26 -19.09
C LEU A 377 16.45 -8.91 -17.61
N SER A 378 17.25 -9.50 -16.71
CA SER A 378 17.24 -9.12 -15.30
C SER A 378 17.49 -7.63 -15.12
N ARG A 379 18.31 -7.02 -16.00
CA ARG A 379 18.66 -5.58 -15.96
C ARG A 379 17.46 -4.64 -16.17
N CYS A 380 16.35 -5.14 -16.70
CA CYS A 380 15.15 -4.35 -16.98
C CYS A 380 14.30 -4.15 -15.72
N ALA A 381 13.64 -2.98 -15.60
CA ALA A 381 12.68 -2.72 -14.52
C ALA A 381 11.50 -3.68 -14.48
N GLY A 382 11.08 -4.09 -15.68
CA GLY A 382 9.87 -4.82 -15.96
C GLY A 382 9.78 -5.09 -17.45
N VAL A 383 8.97 -6.07 -17.77
CA VAL A 383 8.73 -6.53 -19.13
C VAL A 383 7.26 -6.36 -19.45
N LEU A 384 6.97 -5.78 -20.61
CA LEU A 384 5.63 -5.75 -21.18
C LEU A 384 5.50 -6.88 -22.21
N ASP A 385 4.48 -7.72 -22.04
CA ASP A 385 4.05 -8.70 -23.02
C ASP A 385 2.71 -8.25 -23.62
N PRO A 386 2.73 -7.49 -24.75
CA PRO A 386 1.51 -6.93 -25.34
C PRO A 386 0.61 -7.96 -26.02
N TRP A 387 1.09 -9.18 -26.22
CA TRP A 387 0.43 -10.27 -26.94
C TRP A 387 0.57 -11.58 -26.15
N THR A 388 0.03 -11.60 -24.93
CA THR A 388 0.35 -12.67 -23.99
C THR A 388 -0.17 -14.05 -24.43
N GLY A 389 -1.21 -14.10 -25.26
CA GLY A 389 -1.83 -15.34 -25.70
C GLY A 389 -2.23 -16.20 -24.50
N LYS A 390 -1.77 -17.45 -24.48
CA LYS A 390 -2.01 -18.36 -23.35
C LYS A 390 -1.12 -18.10 -22.12
N GLY A 391 -0.28 -17.07 -22.14
CA GLY A 391 0.57 -16.64 -21.03
C GLY A 391 1.88 -17.41 -20.86
N ASN A 392 2.33 -18.18 -21.87
CA ASN A 392 3.56 -18.98 -21.76
C ASN A 392 4.81 -18.10 -21.58
N VAL A 393 4.96 -17.06 -22.41
CA VAL A 393 6.10 -16.12 -22.32
C VAL A 393 6.13 -15.49 -20.94
N ALA A 394 5.02 -14.86 -20.52
CA ALA A 394 4.91 -14.26 -19.20
C ALA A 394 5.20 -15.24 -18.05
N ARG A 395 4.70 -16.49 -18.12
CA ARG A 395 4.96 -17.51 -17.11
C ARG A 395 6.44 -17.85 -16.99
N VAL A 396 7.15 -18.07 -18.10
CA VAL A 396 8.58 -18.41 -18.08
C VAL A 396 9.41 -17.24 -17.57
N LEU A 397 9.12 -16.02 -18.03
CA LEU A 397 9.80 -14.81 -17.56
C LEU A 397 9.59 -14.56 -16.05
N ARG A 398 8.36 -14.73 -15.55
CA ARG A 398 8.05 -14.62 -14.11
C ARG A 398 8.78 -15.68 -13.29
N LYS A 399 8.89 -16.91 -13.80
CA LYS A 399 9.67 -17.98 -13.15
C LYS A 399 11.16 -17.62 -13.06
N HIS A 400 11.67 -16.84 -14.00
CA HIS A 400 13.03 -16.28 -13.98
C HIS A 400 13.15 -15.01 -13.10
N GLY A 401 12.10 -14.68 -12.33
CA GLY A 401 12.12 -13.59 -11.36
C GLY A 401 11.84 -12.19 -11.91
N LEU A 402 11.44 -12.09 -13.19
CA LEU A 402 11.12 -10.83 -13.86
C LEU A 402 9.71 -10.35 -13.53
N LEU A 403 9.54 -9.04 -13.37
CA LEU A 403 8.23 -8.40 -13.31
C LEU A 403 7.65 -8.33 -14.73
N VAL A 404 6.49 -8.96 -14.96
CA VAL A 404 5.86 -9.01 -16.29
C VAL A 404 4.43 -8.49 -16.23
N HIS A 405 4.15 -7.50 -17.06
CA HIS A 405 2.83 -6.97 -17.33
C HIS A 405 2.29 -7.52 -18.65
N CYS A 406 1.04 -7.96 -18.66
CA CYS A 406 0.44 -8.69 -19.77
C CYS A 406 -0.72 -7.91 -20.38
N ASN A 407 -0.80 -7.90 -21.71
CA ASN A 407 -1.96 -7.45 -22.46
C ASN A 407 -2.33 -8.51 -23.51
N ASP A 408 -3.62 -8.65 -23.80
CA ASP A 408 -4.07 -9.41 -24.97
C ASP A 408 -5.47 -8.95 -25.38
N VAL A 409 -5.66 -8.69 -26.67
CA VAL A 409 -6.95 -8.27 -27.23
C VAL A 409 -8.07 -9.32 -27.03
N ASN A 410 -7.72 -10.59 -26.83
CA ASN A 410 -8.69 -11.61 -26.48
C ASN A 410 -8.98 -11.60 -24.97
N PRO A 411 -10.21 -11.28 -24.54
CA PRO A 411 -10.58 -11.24 -23.11
C PRO A 411 -10.53 -12.60 -22.41
N SER A 412 -10.44 -13.72 -23.15
CA SER A 412 -10.32 -15.05 -22.53
C SER A 412 -8.89 -15.40 -22.10
N HIS A 413 -7.89 -14.60 -22.48
CA HIS A 413 -6.49 -14.85 -22.17
C HIS A 413 -6.10 -14.26 -20.79
N PRO A 414 -5.10 -14.82 -20.09
CA PRO A 414 -4.69 -14.36 -18.76
C PRO A 414 -3.83 -13.08 -18.82
N ALA A 415 -4.45 -11.97 -19.20
CA ALA A 415 -3.81 -10.66 -19.32
C ALA A 415 -4.30 -9.66 -18.25
N ASP A 416 -3.45 -8.68 -17.93
CA ASP A 416 -3.81 -7.59 -17.00
C ASP A 416 -4.74 -6.56 -17.66
N ARG A 417 -4.64 -6.43 -18.99
CA ARG A 417 -5.47 -5.56 -19.83
C ARG A 417 -5.85 -6.25 -21.14
N HIS A 418 -6.93 -5.76 -21.74
CA HIS A 418 -7.49 -6.31 -22.98
C HIS A 418 -7.66 -5.24 -24.06
N GLU A 419 -6.54 -4.69 -24.52
CA GLU A 419 -6.51 -3.61 -25.50
C GLU A 419 -5.78 -4.02 -26.78
N ASP A 420 -6.05 -3.28 -27.86
CA ASP A 420 -5.35 -3.44 -29.13
C ASP A 420 -3.92 -2.89 -29.05
N ALA A 421 -2.96 -3.82 -29.01
CA ALA A 421 -1.53 -3.52 -28.98
C ALA A 421 -0.97 -2.95 -30.29
N LEU A 422 -1.79 -2.75 -31.33
CA LEU A 422 -1.39 -1.99 -32.52
C LEU A 422 -1.69 -0.50 -32.40
N GLN A 423 -2.37 -0.04 -31.35
CA GLN A 423 -2.65 1.39 -31.15
C GLN A 423 -1.49 2.09 -30.40
N PRO A 424 -0.94 3.21 -30.90
CA PRO A 424 0.14 3.93 -30.21
C PRO A 424 -0.24 4.41 -28.81
N ASP A 425 -1.48 4.86 -28.64
CA ASP A 425 -2.05 5.33 -27.39
C ASP A 425 -2.08 4.24 -26.28
N PHE A 426 -2.21 2.96 -26.65
CA PHE A 426 -2.05 1.85 -25.68
C PHE A 426 -0.67 1.92 -25.00
N TYR A 427 0.41 2.04 -25.76
CA TYR A 427 1.76 2.11 -25.18
C TYR A 427 1.99 3.41 -24.41
N ARG A 428 1.42 4.55 -24.85
CA ARG A 428 1.51 5.81 -24.10
C ARG A 428 0.90 5.69 -22.72
N ARG A 429 -0.32 5.13 -22.61
CA ARG A 429 -0.96 4.88 -21.31
C ARG A 429 -0.19 3.87 -20.46
N VAL A 430 0.30 2.79 -21.08
CA VAL A 430 1.01 1.74 -20.36
C VAL A 430 2.34 2.23 -19.81
N LEU A 431 3.06 3.11 -20.54
CA LEU A 431 4.28 3.76 -20.04
C LEU A 431 4.05 4.61 -18.78
N GLU A 432 2.88 5.23 -18.63
CA GLU A 432 2.54 6.03 -17.44
C GLU A 432 2.20 5.15 -16.23
N LEU A 433 1.68 3.95 -16.47
CA LEU A 433 1.14 3.07 -15.45
C LEU A 433 2.14 2.03 -14.96
N TRP A 434 2.94 1.47 -15.87
CA TRP A 434 3.81 0.33 -15.60
C TRP A 434 5.27 0.67 -15.90
N PRO A 435 6.17 0.53 -14.93
CA PRO A 435 7.59 0.73 -15.17
C PRO A 435 8.17 -0.48 -15.92
N TYR A 436 8.30 -0.37 -17.24
CA TYR A 436 8.93 -1.40 -18.08
C TYR A 436 10.05 -0.81 -18.95
N ASP A 437 11.07 -1.62 -19.21
CA ASP A 437 12.19 -1.29 -20.11
C ASP A 437 12.31 -2.30 -21.26
N ALA A 438 11.59 -3.41 -21.19
CA ALA A 438 11.59 -4.42 -22.25
C ALA A 438 10.18 -4.73 -22.72
N ILE A 439 10.02 -4.94 -24.02
CA ILE A 439 8.87 -5.63 -24.60
C ILE A 439 9.34 -7.03 -25.00
N VAL A 440 8.71 -8.07 -24.44
CA VAL A 440 9.00 -9.47 -24.79
C VAL A 440 7.69 -10.18 -25.06
N CYS A 441 7.46 -10.60 -26.31
CA CYS A 441 6.19 -11.21 -26.69
C CYS A 441 6.29 -12.11 -27.92
N SER A 442 5.25 -12.89 -28.15
CA SER A 442 5.03 -13.66 -29.38
C SER A 442 3.75 -13.20 -30.08
N PRO A 443 3.80 -12.09 -30.84
CA PRO A 443 2.63 -11.54 -31.50
C PRO A 443 2.15 -12.48 -32.62
N LEU A 444 0.94 -12.22 -33.12
CA LEU A 444 0.47 -12.88 -34.33
C LEU A 444 1.43 -12.59 -35.49
N PHE A 445 2.02 -13.63 -36.07
CA PHE A 445 3.08 -13.49 -37.09
C PHE A 445 2.65 -12.67 -38.32
N ALA A 446 1.36 -12.69 -38.65
CA ALA A 446 0.80 -11.88 -39.73
C ALA A 446 0.93 -10.37 -39.50
N LEU A 447 1.10 -9.92 -38.25
CA LEU A 447 1.10 -8.52 -37.83
C LEU A 447 2.50 -7.97 -37.50
N LEU A 448 3.55 -8.78 -37.67
CA LEU A 448 4.92 -8.42 -37.28
C LEU A 448 5.45 -7.15 -37.98
N ASP A 449 5.03 -6.90 -39.23
CA ASP A 449 5.42 -5.70 -39.99
C ASP A 449 4.88 -4.39 -39.36
N LEU A 450 3.85 -4.47 -38.51
CA LEU A 450 3.33 -3.35 -37.72
C LEU A 450 3.84 -3.42 -36.27
N ALA A 451 3.77 -4.60 -35.66
CA ALA A 451 4.05 -4.80 -34.24
C ALA A 451 5.51 -4.50 -33.88
N LEU A 452 6.48 -5.02 -34.65
CA LEU A 452 7.90 -4.84 -34.36
C LEU A 452 8.33 -3.37 -34.39
N PRO A 453 8.14 -2.61 -35.49
CA PRO A 453 8.59 -1.22 -35.53
C PRO A 453 7.83 -0.34 -34.53
N LEU A 454 6.56 -0.62 -34.25
CA LEU A 454 5.81 0.09 -33.22
C LEU A 454 6.42 -0.16 -31.83
N ALA A 455 6.67 -1.42 -31.45
CA ALA A 455 7.27 -1.75 -30.16
C ALA A 455 8.66 -1.14 -29.98
N VAL A 456 9.48 -1.09 -31.04
CA VAL A 456 10.82 -0.45 -31.02
C VAL A 456 10.75 1.04 -30.67
N LEU A 457 9.64 1.70 -30.98
CA LEU A 457 9.43 3.08 -30.56
C LEU A 457 9.12 3.20 -29.06
N PHE A 458 8.57 2.18 -28.42
CA PHE A 458 8.03 2.25 -27.05
C PHE A 458 8.82 1.49 -25.97
N ALA A 459 9.90 0.78 -26.32
CA ALA A 459 10.79 0.16 -25.34
C ALA A 459 12.27 0.23 -25.76
N PRO A 460 13.21 0.38 -24.81
CA PRO A 460 14.64 0.32 -25.12
C PRO A 460 15.13 -1.08 -25.47
N VAL A 461 14.43 -2.14 -25.06
CA VAL A 461 14.70 -3.52 -25.46
C VAL A 461 13.42 -4.14 -26.00
N VAL A 462 13.46 -4.72 -27.20
CA VAL A 462 12.32 -5.41 -27.81
C VAL A 462 12.77 -6.78 -28.27
N ALA A 463 12.24 -7.84 -27.65
CA ALA A 463 12.43 -9.21 -28.11
C ALA A 463 11.09 -9.76 -28.62
N MET A 464 11.04 -10.11 -29.91
CA MET A 464 9.85 -10.72 -30.50
C MET A 464 10.15 -12.10 -31.03
N HIS A 465 9.25 -13.03 -30.72
CA HIS A 465 9.26 -14.35 -31.32
C HIS A 465 8.73 -14.25 -32.75
N VAL A 466 9.52 -14.70 -33.72
CA VAL A 466 9.22 -14.58 -35.16
C VAL A 466 9.49 -15.90 -35.89
N PRO A 467 8.79 -16.19 -37.00
CA PRO A 467 9.14 -17.32 -37.84
C PRO A 467 10.42 -16.99 -38.61
N GLY A 468 11.26 -18.00 -38.91
CA GLY A 468 12.55 -17.77 -39.58
C GLY A 468 12.44 -17.05 -40.93
N HIS A 469 11.35 -17.29 -41.68
CA HIS A 469 11.09 -16.60 -42.95
C HIS A 469 10.81 -15.10 -42.81
N PHE A 470 10.49 -14.61 -41.60
CA PHE A 470 10.33 -13.17 -41.37
C PHE A 470 11.61 -12.40 -41.71
N VAL A 471 12.77 -12.99 -41.40
CA VAL A 471 14.08 -12.42 -41.73
C VAL A 471 14.55 -12.87 -43.11
N THR A 472 14.48 -14.18 -43.42
CA THR A 472 15.09 -14.72 -44.65
C THR A 472 14.31 -14.37 -45.91
N ASP A 473 12.98 -14.23 -45.82
CA ASP A 473 12.08 -13.89 -46.91
C ASP A 473 11.44 -12.51 -46.67
N ALA A 474 12.29 -11.52 -46.38
CA ALA A 474 11.88 -10.15 -46.17
C ALA A 474 11.62 -9.42 -47.51
N HIS A 475 10.40 -8.89 -47.65
CA HIS A 475 10.11 -7.91 -48.71
C HIS A 475 10.94 -6.63 -48.52
N ASP A 476 11.06 -5.81 -49.55
CA ASP A 476 12.00 -4.68 -49.59
C ASP A 476 11.89 -3.74 -48.39
N ALA A 477 10.66 -3.38 -48.00
CA ALA A 477 10.42 -2.50 -46.87
C ALA A 477 10.96 -3.06 -45.54
N ARG A 478 10.59 -4.31 -45.18
CA ARG A 478 11.09 -5.01 -43.99
C ARG A 478 12.60 -5.19 -44.06
N ARG A 479 13.12 -5.57 -45.22
CA ARG A 479 14.56 -5.79 -45.44
C ARG A 479 15.37 -4.53 -45.19
N ARG A 480 14.92 -3.37 -45.70
CA ARG A 480 15.58 -2.08 -45.46
C ARG A 480 15.55 -1.70 -43.99
N TYR A 481 14.39 -1.87 -43.33
CA TYR A 481 14.25 -1.59 -41.90
C TYR A 481 15.20 -2.43 -41.05
N LEU A 482 15.21 -3.75 -41.24
CA LEU A 482 16.11 -4.66 -40.52
C LEU A 482 17.59 -4.37 -40.81
N LYS A 483 17.95 -4.06 -42.06
CA LYS A 483 19.32 -3.66 -42.43
C LYS A 483 19.74 -2.34 -41.74
N GLY A 484 18.82 -1.40 -41.58
CA GLY A 484 19.07 -0.16 -40.83
C GLY A 484 19.44 -0.46 -39.38
N LEU A 485 18.62 -1.25 -38.69
CA LEU A 485 18.87 -1.67 -37.31
C LEU A 485 20.20 -2.44 -37.14
N ALA A 486 20.50 -3.33 -38.09
CA ALA A 486 21.78 -4.06 -38.11
C ALA A 486 22.97 -3.11 -38.30
N LYS A 487 22.90 -2.19 -39.27
CA LYS A 487 23.96 -1.19 -39.52
C LYS A 487 24.21 -0.29 -38.31
N GLU A 488 23.16 0.03 -37.55
CA GLU A 488 23.27 0.79 -36.29
C GLU A 488 23.82 -0.06 -35.12
N GLY A 489 24.04 -1.37 -35.31
CA GLY A 489 24.48 -2.28 -34.26
C GLY A 489 23.41 -2.53 -33.19
N ARG A 490 22.13 -2.39 -33.54
CA ARG A 490 20.99 -2.47 -32.61
C ARG A 490 20.21 -3.77 -32.73
N LEU A 491 20.51 -4.59 -33.73
CA LEU A 491 19.81 -5.85 -34.00
C LEU A 491 20.63 -7.05 -33.50
N SER A 492 19.95 -8.04 -32.94
CA SER A 492 20.47 -9.36 -32.61
C SER A 492 19.43 -10.43 -32.94
N LEU A 493 19.87 -11.58 -33.45
CA LEU A 493 19.01 -12.62 -33.98
C LEU A 493 19.32 -13.98 -33.36
N ILE A 494 18.53 -14.41 -32.37
CA ILE A 494 18.71 -15.71 -31.69
C ILE A 494 18.03 -16.80 -32.50
N MET A 495 18.82 -17.52 -33.29
CA MET A 495 18.35 -18.62 -34.14
C MET A 495 18.54 -19.98 -33.45
N GLY A 496 18.15 -21.07 -34.12
CA GLY A 496 18.40 -22.42 -33.62
C GLY A 496 17.45 -22.88 -32.50
N LEU A 497 16.30 -22.21 -32.37
CA LEU A 497 15.32 -22.60 -31.36
C LEU A 497 14.83 -24.05 -31.62
N PRO A 498 14.54 -24.81 -30.55
CA PRO A 498 13.90 -26.11 -30.66
C PRO A 498 12.63 -26.01 -31.51
N ARG A 499 12.31 -27.06 -32.27
CA ARG A 499 11.05 -27.08 -33.03
C ARG A 499 9.89 -27.09 -32.02
N GLY A 500 9.13 -25.99 -31.98
CA GLY A 500 7.92 -25.91 -31.17
C GLY A 500 6.88 -26.95 -31.56
N ARG A 501 5.77 -27.03 -30.81
CA ARG A 501 4.70 -28.04 -30.99
C ARG A 501 4.15 -28.14 -32.41
N MET A 502 4.19 -27.04 -33.16
CA MET A 502 3.71 -26.97 -34.55
C MET A 502 4.80 -27.27 -35.60
N GLY A 503 6.00 -27.69 -35.19
CA GLY A 503 7.13 -28.00 -36.08
C GLY A 503 7.72 -26.79 -36.81
N ARG A 504 7.34 -25.57 -36.43
CA ARG A 504 7.77 -24.32 -37.08
C ARG A 504 9.21 -24.01 -36.66
N ARG A 505 10.02 -23.51 -37.60
CA ARG A 505 11.35 -22.94 -37.31
C ARG A 505 11.19 -21.48 -36.94
N CYS A 506 11.25 -21.20 -35.65
CA CYS A 506 11.16 -19.86 -35.11
C CYS A 506 12.50 -19.37 -34.58
N MET A 507 12.58 -18.07 -34.31
CA MET A 507 13.74 -17.38 -33.78
C MET A 507 13.29 -16.17 -32.94
N TRP A 508 14.18 -15.62 -32.12
CA TRP A 508 13.96 -14.32 -31.50
C TRP A 508 14.68 -13.23 -32.28
N ILE A 509 13.94 -12.18 -32.62
CA ILE A 509 14.52 -10.92 -33.05
C ILE A 509 14.60 -10.00 -31.83
N VAL A 510 15.79 -9.50 -31.53
CA VAL A 510 16.03 -8.60 -30.39
C VAL A 510 16.56 -7.27 -30.93
N VAL A 511 15.85 -6.20 -30.63
CA VAL A 511 16.19 -4.83 -31.03
C VAL A 511 16.45 -4.01 -29.78
N PHE A 512 17.58 -3.33 -29.77
CA PHE A 512 18.02 -2.46 -28.68
C PHE A 512 17.92 -1.00 -29.09
N ALA A 513 17.74 -0.11 -28.12
CA ALA A 513 17.74 1.34 -28.33
C ALA A 513 19.06 1.87 -28.90
N SER A 514 20.19 1.23 -28.56
CA SER A 514 21.52 1.61 -29.02
C SER A 514 22.46 0.40 -29.04
N ARG A 515 23.57 0.52 -29.79
CA ARG A 515 24.66 -0.46 -29.76
C ARG A 515 25.27 -0.63 -28.37
N SER A 516 25.49 0.47 -27.65
CA SER A 516 25.96 0.46 -26.25
C SER A 516 25.04 -0.38 -25.36
N LEU A 517 23.72 -0.22 -25.51
CA LEU A 517 22.77 -0.98 -24.72
C LEU A 517 22.81 -2.48 -25.08
N ARG A 518 22.83 -2.82 -26.38
CA ARG A 518 23.00 -4.21 -26.82
C ARG A 518 24.23 -4.84 -26.18
N ASP A 519 25.37 -4.16 -26.29
CA ASP A 519 26.65 -4.63 -25.78
C ASP A 519 26.70 -4.65 -24.24
N LYS A 520 25.70 -4.11 -23.52
CA LYS A 520 25.56 -4.27 -22.05
C LYS A 520 24.58 -5.39 -21.66
N MET A 521 23.58 -5.63 -22.51
CA MET A 521 22.48 -6.57 -22.25
C MET A 521 22.79 -8.00 -22.69
N LEU A 522 23.67 -8.21 -23.68
CA LEU A 522 24.07 -9.58 -24.08
C LEU A 522 25.03 -10.19 -23.04
N HIS A 523 24.86 -11.46 -22.68
CA HIS A 523 25.82 -12.18 -21.83
C HIS A 523 27.20 -12.31 -22.50
N GLU A 524 28.30 -12.36 -21.73
CA GLU A 524 29.67 -12.38 -22.27
C GLU A 524 29.91 -13.59 -23.20
N ASP A 525 29.42 -14.77 -22.85
CA ASP A 525 29.53 -15.98 -23.66
C ASP A 525 28.84 -15.82 -25.03
N ALA A 526 27.69 -15.14 -25.04
CA ALA A 526 26.95 -14.82 -26.25
C ALA A 526 27.57 -13.68 -27.10
N ARG A 527 28.58 -12.96 -26.57
CA ARG A 527 29.39 -11.99 -27.32
C ARG A 527 30.63 -12.61 -27.94
N MET A 528 31.18 -13.67 -27.33
CA MET A 528 32.44 -14.32 -27.69
C MET A 528 32.24 -15.46 -28.68
N ASP A 529 31.22 -16.29 -28.48
CA ASP A 529 30.85 -17.32 -29.44
C ASP A 529 30.00 -16.69 -30.53
N GLY A 530 30.50 -16.72 -31.78
CA GLY A 530 29.74 -16.37 -33.00
C GLY A 530 28.54 -17.28 -33.28
N ALA A 531 27.99 -17.91 -32.25
CA ALA A 531 26.83 -18.74 -32.29
C ALA A 531 25.61 -17.86 -31.99
N TRP A 532 24.77 -17.66 -33.01
CA TRP A 532 23.38 -17.19 -32.86
C TRP A 532 23.18 -15.69 -32.60
N VAL A 533 24.12 -14.81 -32.96
CA VAL A 533 23.87 -13.36 -33.08
C VAL A 533 24.50 -12.86 -34.39
N LEU A 534 23.73 -12.83 -35.47
CA LEU A 534 24.13 -12.09 -36.67
C LEU A 534 24.01 -10.58 -36.37
N SER A 535 25.14 -9.94 -36.08
CA SER A 535 25.26 -8.49 -35.88
C SER A 535 25.25 -7.72 -37.19
#